data_AF-A0A2E7D249-F1
#
_entry.id   AF-A0A2E7D249-F1
#
_cell.length_a   1.000
_cell.length_b   1.000
_cell.length_c   1.000
_cell.angle_alpha   90.00
_cell.angle_beta   90.00
_cell.angle_gamma   90.00
#
_symmetry.space_group_name_H-M   'P 1'
#
loop_
_entity.id
_entity.type
_entity.pdbx_description
1 polymer ?
#
loop_
_entity_poly.entity_id
_entity_poly.type
_entity_poly.pdbx_seq_one_letter_code
_entity_poly.pdbx_strand_id
1 'polypeptide(L)'
;MTIDVSDGFSSDTTTVTISVTDVDEAPVIVAFSGYEQNGDDDIWVFSGMIVDEDPTSVVLTFGGALDGFTTTVNAGGSFSLTVSASLLSSNLATVFATDSGGLTSSVESELMA
;
A
#
# COMPACT_ATOMS: atom_id res chain seq x y z
N MET A 1 18.19 5.75 26.53
CA MET A 1 19.09 4.70 27.05
C MET A 1 19.82 5.25 28.27
N THR A 2 20.07 4.45 29.30
CA THR A 2 20.78 4.90 30.51
C THR A 2 22.14 4.22 30.57
N ILE A 3 23.20 4.99 30.81
CA ILE A 3 24.56 4.49 30.99
C ILE A 3 24.92 4.65 32.46
N ASP A 4 25.37 3.57 33.07
CA ASP A 4 25.98 3.54 34.39
C ASP A 4 27.49 3.41 34.22
N VAL A 5 28.26 4.30 34.84
CA VAL A 5 29.71 4.27 34.86
C VAL A 5 30.16 4.15 36.31
N SER A 6 30.87 3.06 36.63
CA SER A 6 31.36 2.79 37.98
C SER A 6 32.83 2.38 37.97
N ASP A 7 33.57 2.80 39.00
CA ASP A 7 34.94 2.37 39.30
C ASP A 7 35.01 1.32 40.42
N GLY A 8 33.85 0.80 40.87
CA GLY A 8 33.74 -0.15 41.97
C GLY A 8 33.61 0.47 43.36
N PHE A 9 33.73 1.80 43.50
CA PHE A 9 33.42 2.52 44.75
C PHE A 9 32.31 3.55 44.57
N SER A 10 32.28 4.25 43.42
CA SER A 10 31.20 5.16 43.04
C SER A 10 30.57 4.71 41.72
N SER A 11 29.32 5.11 41.50
CA SER A 11 28.62 4.96 40.23
C SER A 11 27.92 6.28 39.91
N ASP A 12 28.00 6.69 38.66
CA ASP A 12 27.23 7.79 38.09
C ASP A 12 26.37 7.27 36.94
N THR A 13 25.13 7.76 36.87
CA THR A 13 24.23 7.45 35.77
C THR A 13 23.96 8.68 34.93
N THR A 14 23.99 8.51 33.61
CA THR A 14 23.55 9.54 32.66
C THR A 14 22.58 8.96 31.64
N THR A 15 21.73 9.81 31.09
CA THR A 15 20.83 9.43 30.01
C THR A 15 21.40 9.85 28.67
N VAL A 16 21.36 8.93 27.71
CA VAL A 16 21.65 9.18 26.30
C VAL A 16 20.34 9.18 25.53
N THR A 17 20.09 10.30 24.85
CA THR A 17 18.96 10.45 23.92
C THR A 17 19.45 10.13 22.51
N ILE A 18 18.77 9.20 21.84
CA ILE A 18 18.97 8.90 20.42
C ILE A 18 17.74 9.43 19.69
N SER A 19 17.94 10.31 18.73
CA SER A 19 16.89 10.78 17.83
C SER A 19 17.00 10.02 16.52
N VAL A 20 15.90 9.38 16.12
CA VAL A 20 15.74 8.77 14.80
C VAL A 20 14.71 9.60 14.06
N THR A 21 15.05 10.06 12.86
CA THR A 21 14.12 10.72 11.94
C THR A 21 13.59 9.69 10.97
N ASP A 22 12.27 9.63 10.85
CA ASP A 22 11.61 8.82 9.82
C ASP A 22 11.83 9.47 8.45
N VAL A 23 11.93 8.64 7.42
CA VAL A 23 11.99 9.07 6.02
C VAL A 23 10.75 8.50 5.35
N ASP A 24 10.13 9.29 4.48
CA ASP A 24 8.98 8.86 3.68
C ASP A 24 9.40 7.72 2.73
N GLU A 25 8.62 6.65 2.69
CA GLU A 25 8.89 5.46 1.88
C GLU A 25 7.71 5.11 0.96
N ALA A 26 8.01 4.55 -0.22
CA ALA A 26 6.96 4.22 -1.17
C ALA A 26 5.95 3.20 -0.61
N PRO A 27 4.65 3.32 -0.94
CA PRO A 27 3.65 2.35 -0.54
C PRO A 27 4.03 0.96 -1.02
N VAL A 28 3.71 -0.09 -0.27
CA VAL A 28 3.93 -1.48 -0.68
C VAL A 28 2.61 -2.18 -0.95
N ILE A 29 2.34 -2.56 -2.21
CA ILE A 29 1.17 -3.38 -2.56
C ILE A 29 1.44 -4.83 -2.16
N VAL A 30 0.75 -5.32 -1.13
CA VAL A 30 0.96 -6.68 -0.57
C VAL A 30 -0.07 -7.69 -1.07
N ALA A 31 -1.21 -7.22 -1.59
CA ALA A 31 -2.21 -8.06 -2.23
C ALA A 31 -2.94 -7.30 -3.32
N PHE A 32 -3.20 -7.95 -4.46
CA PHE A 32 -4.03 -7.44 -5.53
C PHE A 32 -4.65 -8.60 -6.30
N SER A 33 -5.99 -8.61 -6.40
CA SER A 33 -6.75 -9.64 -7.11
C SER A 33 -8.03 -9.08 -7.68
N GLY A 34 -8.53 -9.70 -8.75
CA GLY A 34 -9.84 -9.43 -9.33
C GLY A 34 -10.66 -10.71 -9.42
N TYR A 35 -11.98 -10.60 -9.29
CA TYR A 35 -12.90 -11.72 -9.47
C TYR A 35 -14.23 -11.25 -10.10
N GLU A 36 -14.88 -12.14 -10.86
CA GLU A 36 -16.24 -11.94 -11.36
C GLU A 36 -17.25 -11.98 -10.22
N GLN A 37 -18.12 -10.97 -10.15
CA GLN A 37 -19.13 -10.92 -9.11
C GLN A 37 -20.19 -12.01 -9.35
N ASN A 38 -20.33 -12.93 -8.39
CA ASN A 38 -21.34 -13.97 -8.46
C ASN A 38 -22.75 -13.40 -8.70
N GLY A 39 -23.39 -13.89 -9.77
CA GLY A 39 -24.76 -13.53 -10.13
C GLY A 39 -24.87 -12.31 -11.06
N ASP A 40 -23.75 -11.72 -11.47
CA ASP A 40 -23.69 -10.69 -12.50
C ASP A 40 -22.39 -10.80 -13.31
N ASP A 41 -22.46 -11.52 -14.44
CA ASP A 41 -21.32 -11.77 -15.33
C ASP A 41 -20.77 -10.48 -15.98
N ASP A 42 -21.44 -9.34 -15.82
CA ASP A 42 -20.97 -8.04 -16.31
C ASP A 42 -20.25 -7.22 -15.24
N ILE A 43 -20.03 -7.74 -14.03
CA ILE A 43 -19.35 -7.00 -12.95
C ILE A 43 -18.11 -7.75 -12.46
N TRP A 44 -16.99 -7.02 -12.43
CA TRP A 44 -15.75 -7.43 -11.80
C TRP A 44 -15.47 -6.60 -10.56
N VAL A 45 -14.97 -7.26 -9.51
CA VAL A 45 -14.50 -6.60 -8.28
C VAL A 45 -13.02 -6.84 -8.14
N PHE A 46 -12.27 -5.74 -8.06
CA PHE A 46 -10.84 -5.71 -7.82
C PHE A 46 -10.60 -5.21 -6.41
N SER A 47 -9.77 -5.91 -5.66
CA SER A 47 -9.45 -5.54 -4.29
C SER A 47 -8.03 -5.93 -3.92
N GLY A 48 -7.54 -5.31 -2.87
CA GLY A 48 -6.19 -5.53 -2.42
C GLY A 48 -5.89 -4.84 -1.10
N MET A 49 -4.60 -4.90 -0.76
CA MET A 49 -4.06 -4.31 0.44
C MET A 49 -2.71 -3.68 0.12
N ILE A 50 -2.49 -2.50 0.69
CA ILE A 50 -1.21 -1.79 0.68
C ILE A 50 -0.74 -1.55 2.12
N VAL A 51 0.57 -1.37 2.29
CA VAL A 51 1.21 -0.97 3.54
C VAL A 51 1.96 0.33 3.28
N ASP A 52 1.73 1.31 4.15
CA ASP A 52 2.26 2.67 4.09
C ASP A 52 2.13 3.30 5.49
N GLU A 53 2.93 4.31 5.82
CA GLU A 53 2.83 5.07 7.07
C GLU A 53 1.55 5.93 7.15
N ASP A 54 1.04 6.39 6.00
CA ASP A 54 -0.26 7.04 5.87
C ASP A 54 -1.03 6.47 4.65
N PRO A 55 -1.65 5.28 4.81
CA PRO A 55 -2.41 4.64 3.75
C PRO A 55 -3.52 5.53 3.19
N THR A 56 -4.09 6.45 3.99
CA THR A 56 -5.18 7.31 3.51
C THR A 56 -4.73 8.38 2.53
N SER A 57 -3.43 8.68 2.52
CA SER A 57 -2.81 9.60 1.57
C SER A 57 -2.56 8.96 0.20
N VAL A 58 -2.59 7.63 0.13
CA VAL A 58 -2.25 6.87 -1.08
C VAL A 58 -3.39 6.92 -2.10
N VAL A 59 -3.03 7.32 -3.32
CA VAL A 59 -3.90 7.27 -4.50
C VAL A 59 -3.48 6.10 -5.38
N LEU A 60 -4.46 5.28 -5.77
CA LEU A 60 -4.23 4.19 -6.71
C LEU A 60 -4.65 4.61 -8.10
N THR A 61 -3.77 4.40 -9.08
CA THR A 61 -4.08 4.46 -10.50
C THR A 61 -3.92 3.07 -11.10
N PHE A 62 -4.72 2.77 -12.11
CA PHE A 62 -4.72 1.46 -12.74
C PHE A 62 -4.32 1.55 -14.21
N GLY A 63 -3.68 0.48 -14.70
CA GLY A 63 -3.27 0.29 -16.08
C GLY A 63 -3.72 -1.07 -16.63
N GLY A 64 -3.42 -1.31 -17.91
CA GLY A 64 -3.80 -2.55 -18.60
C GLY A 64 -5.32 -2.67 -18.76
N ALA A 65 -5.89 -3.78 -18.31
CA ALA A 65 -7.33 -4.06 -18.29
C ALA A 65 -8.14 -2.96 -17.58
N LEU A 66 -7.52 -2.26 -16.65
CA LEU A 66 -8.12 -1.22 -15.82
C LEU A 66 -7.57 0.18 -16.12
N ASP A 67 -7.04 0.40 -17.32
CA ASP A 67 -6.50 1.71 -17.69
C ASP A 67 -7.52 2.84 -17.53
N GLY A 68 -7.09 3.93 -16.91
CA GLY A 68 -7.92 5.11 -16.65
C GLY A 68 -8.79 5.05 -15.39
N PHE A 69 -8.81 3.93 -14.66
CA PHE A 69 -9.46 3.86 -13.36
C PHE A 69 -8.55 4.37 -12.24
N THR A 70 -9.18 4.88 -11.18
CA THR A 70 -8.49 5.28 -9.94
C THR A 70 -9.34 4.89 -8.73
N THR A 71 -8.69 4.71 -7.58
CA THR A 71 -9.38 4.57 -6.29
C THR A 71 -8.50 5.09 -5.15
N THR A 72 -9.08 5.22 -3.96
CA THR A 72 -8.37 5.59 -2.74
C THR A 72 -8.27 4.40 -1.81
N VAL A 73 -7.36 4.50 -0.85
CA VAL A 73 -7.10 3.44 0.13
C VAL A 73 -7.74 3.82 1.47
N ASN A 74 -8.31 2.84 2.16
CA ASN A 74 -8.87 3.03 3.50
C ASN A 74 -7.75 3.11 4.54
N ALA A 75 -8.03 3.63 5.74
CA ALA A 75 -7.05 3.73 6.82
C ALA A 75 -6.43 2.39 7.26
N GLY A 76 -7.08 1.26 6.94
CA GLY A 76 -6.54 -0.08 7.17
C GLY A 76 -5.72 -0.65 6.00
N GLY A 77 -5.38 0.15 4.98
CA GLY A 77 -4.61 -0.27 3.81
C GLY A 77 -5.43 -1.02 2.74
N SER A 78 -6.71 -1.29 2.97
CA SER A 78 -7.55 -1.98 1.99
C SER A 78 -8.11 -1.04 0.93
N PHE A 79 -8.30 -1.54 -0.28
CA PHE A 79 -8.99 -0.84 -1.36
C PHE A 79 -9.89 -1.79 -2.14
N SER A 80 -10.89 -1.21 -2.83
CA SER A 80 -11.78 -1.93 -3.72
C SER A 80 -12.14 -1.04 -4.92
N LEU A 81 -12.30 -1.66 -6.08
CA LEU A 81 -12.76 -1.05 -7.32
C LEU A 81 -13.73 -2.02 -8.00
N THR A 82 -14.92 -1.53 -8.36
CA THR A 82 -15.92 -2.31 -9.10
C THR A 82 -16.02 -1.76 -10.51
N VAL A 83 -15.91 -2.64 -11.51
CA VAL A 83 -15.84 -2.28 -12.92
C VAL A 83 -16.74 -3.18 -13.74
N SER A 84 -17.38 -2.63 -14.76
CA SER A 84 -18.13 -3.43 -15.73
C SER A 84 -17.17 -4.25 -16.60
N ALA A 85 -17.47 -5.54 -16.81
CA ALA A 85 -16.68 -6.46 -17.64
C ALA A 85 -16.47 -5.89 -19.05
N SER A 86 -17.46 -5.17 -19.59
CA SER A 86 -17.37 -4.50 -20.90
C SER A 86 -16.26 -3.44 -21.02
N LEU A 87 -15.74 -2.94 -19.90
CA LEU A 87 -14.68 -1.94 -19.85
C LEU A 87 -13.27 -2.56 -19.72
N LEU A 88 -13.18 -3.87 -19.51
CA LEU A 88 -11.91 -4.57 -19.43
C LEU A 88 -11.30 -4.69 -20.83
N SER A 89 -10.15 -4.06 -21.02
CA SER A 89 -9.46 -4.00 -22.30
C SER A 89 -8.54 -5.19 -22.59
N SER A 90 -8.20 -5.97 -21.56
CA SER A 90 -7.29 -7.13 -21.60
C SER A 90 -7.44 -7.99 -20.33
N ASN A 91 -6.63 -9.05 -20.19
CA ASN A 91 -6.58 -9.89 -19.00
C ASN A 91 -5.45 -9.51 -18.03
N LEU A 92 -4.68 -8.45 -18.30
CA LEU A 92 -3.57 -8.02 -17.44
C LEU A 92 -3.94 -6.71 -16.77
N ALA A 93 -4.00 -6.66 -15.45
CA ALA A 93 -4.21 -5.44 -14.69
C ALA A 93 -2.93 -5.01 -13.98
N THR A 94 -2.61 -3.73 -14.05
CA THR A 94 -1.54 -3.13 -13.26
C THR A 94 -2.15 -2.17 -12.27
N VAL A 95 -1.69 -2.20 -11.02
CA VAL A 95 -2.01 -1.18 -10.01
C VAL A 95 -0.74 -0.42 -9.67
N PHE A 96 -0.83 0.90 -9.65
CA PHE A 96 0.20 1.81 -9.20
C PHE A 96 -0.30 2.49 -7.93
N ALA A 97 0.52 2.49 -6.88
CA ALA A 97 0.25 3.21 -5.65
C ALA A 97 1.19 4.41 -5.55
N THR A 98 0.64 5.59 -5.25
CA THR A 98 1.39 6.83 -5.07
C THR A 98 0.99 7.48 -3.75
N ASP A 99 1.96 7.71 -2.86
CA ASP A 99 1.74 8.44 -1.59
C ASP A 99 1.69 9.96 -1.79
N SER A 100 1.57 10.70 -0.69
CA SER A 100 1.60 12.17 -0.69
C SER A 100 2.99 12.78 -0.96
N GLY A 101 4.07 12.03 -0.73
CA GLY A 101 5.44 12.39 -1.11
C GLY A 101 5.74 12.21 -2.60
N GLY A 102 4.86 11.52 -3.32
CA GLY A 102 5.01 11.18 -4.72
C GLY A 102 5.87 9.95 -4.98
N LEU A 103 6.19 9.16 -3.94
CA LEU A 103 6.87 7.88 -4.14
C LEU A 103 5.86 6.84 -4.63
N THR A 104 6.35 5.89 -5.41
CA THR A 104 5.46 4.97 -6.14
C THR A 104 5.90 3.52 -6.06
N SER A 105 4.93 2.62 -6.09
CA SER A 105 5.13 1.20 -6.36
C SER A 105 4.08 0.68 -7.32
N SER A 106 4.32 -0.51 -7.88
CA SER A 106 3.38 -1.14 -8.80
C SER A 106 3.39 -2.65 -8.71
N VAL A 107 2.24 -3.27 -8.94
CA VAL A 107 2.09 -4.72 -9.09
C VAL A 107 1.22 -5.01 -10.31
N GLU A 108 1.62 -6.03 -11.05
CA GLU A 108 0.86 -6.60 -12.16
C GLU A 108 0.20 -7.90 -11.72
N SER A 109 -1.04 -8.12 -12.17
CA SER A 109 -1.79 -9.33 -11.91
C SER A 109 -2.60 -9.74 -13.13
N GLU A 110 -2.55 -11.03 -13.46
CA GLU A 110 -3.38 -11.60 -14.51
C GLU A 110 -4.77 -11.93 -13.95
N LEU A 111 -5.81 -11.52 -14.68
CA LEU A 111 -7.20 -11.81 -14.37
C LEU A 111 -7.50 -13.23 -14.83
N MET A 112 -7.55 -14.13 -13.86
CA MET A 112 -8.03 -15.49 -14.05
C MET A 112 -9.56 -15.45 -14.08
N ALA A 113 -10.16 -15.80 -15.21
CA ALA A 113 -11.58 -16.10 -15.33
C ALA A 113 -11.91 -17.46 -14.69
#